data_AF-A0A7G9NXB2-F1
#
_entry.id   AF-A0A7G9NXB2-F1
#
_cell.length_a   1.000
_cell.length_b   1.000
_cell.length_c   1.000
_cell.angle_alpha   90.00
_cell.angle_beta   90.00
_cell.angle_gamma   90.00
#
_symmetry.space_group_name_H-M   'P 1'
#
loop_
_entity.id
_entity.type
_entity.pdbx_description
1 polymer ?
#
loop_
_entity_poly.entity_id
_entity_poly.type
_entity_poly.pdbx_seq_one_letter_code
_entity_poly.pdbx_strand_id
1 'polypeptide(L)'
;MKPLTAALMTLALLGLTTRAVAEDPAMTMFGINHNTGALVRYDMAEGELNTVGSVRLSLNGAPLTGIEASAYLPGFQQIHAFWLDPYDGQSKMILVDTENALATVDVVNLGTGKVDGAVGVVTEVPNPLANDALNPTVQKFRIYLVQQDEGSGDGVSGGLNINPNNNDDSEFTCVTATGVITRDDLHMRSTTDSEGVFYEGLATSVRVKPKGNGNQNSLVVNGEVFAVANSTTYTIQSEDMTVRIQNDKVKNGKAMGHWWVAITAGHATITPEGGTAIEATPQLTSKLMSVDTQTRDVTDLFHLSRVYDSLATLDGVTFYATSNDRLYTINGETGAESLISSFSSDDMLGLEFSNTTLKAFDADSDRLLTLNGGGNVTAMPNTAAGSDFGTITFMPTELVPEILAKLYD
;
A
#
# COMPACT_ATOMS: atom_id res chain seq x y z
N MET A 1 5.74 78.57 -14.96
CA MET A 1 5.42 77.13 -14.87
C MET A 1 6.66 76.34 -15.23
N LYS A 2 7.33 75.77 -14.21
CA LYS A 2 8.44 74.81 -14.29
C LYS A 2 7.98 73.60 -13.45
N PRO A 3 8.12 72.35 -13.91
CA PRO A 3 7.65 71.21 -13.13
C PRO A 3 8.59 70.93 -11.96
N LEU A 4 7.99 70.59 -10.81
CA LEU A 4 8.68 70.00 -9.66
C LEU A 4 9.22 68.62 -10.06
N THR A 5 10.52 68.42 -9.91
CA THR A 5 11.16 67.10 -9.97
C THR A 5 10.91 66.41 -8.63
N ALA A 6 10.03 65.41 -8.61
CA ALA A 6 9.86 64.52 -7.47
C ALA A 6 11.06 63.57 -7.40
N ALA A 7 11.82 63.63 -6.30
CA ALA A 7 12.82 62.63 -5.98
C ALA A 7 12.10 61.33 -5.59
N LEU A 8 12.06 60.37 -6.51
CA LEU A 8 11.61 59.01 -6.24
C LEU A 8 12.71 58.30 -5.44
N MET A 9 12.56 58.28 -4.12
CA MET A 9 13.39 57.47 -3.23
C MET A 9 12.85 56.04 -3.29
N THR A 10 13.26 55.27 -4.31
CA THR A 10 12.97 53.83 -4.35
C THR A 10 13.84 53.15 -3.30
N LEU A 11 13.21 52.85 -2.18
CA LEU A 11 13.72 52.00 -1.11
C LEU A 11 14.20 50.69 -1.72
N ALA A 12 15.52 50.46 -1.73
CA ALA A 12 16.07 49.14 -2.04
C ALA A 12 15.54 48.19 -0.97
N LEU A 13 14.57 47.35 -1.35
CA LEU A 13 14.16 46.19 -0.59
C LEU A 13 15.35 45.22 -0.60
N LEU A 14 16.29 45.45 0.31
CA LEU A 14 17.32 44.48 0.67
C LEU A 14 16.57 43.21 1.01
N GLY A 15 16.71 42.20 0.15
CA GLY A 15 16.15 40.87 0.34
C GLY A 15 16.56 40.36 1.70
N LEU A 16 15.62 40.44 2.64
CA LEU A 16 15.66 39.66 3.85
C LEU A 16 15.37 38.22 3.40
N THR A 17 16.39 37.53 2.91
CA THR A 17 16.40 36.08 2.97
C THR A 17 16.41 35.75 4.45
N THR A 18 15.23 35.57 5.02
CA THR A 18 15.07 34.96 6.32
C THR A 18 15.64 33.56 6.17
N ARG A 19 16.90 33.39 6.57
CA ARG A 19 17.51 32.08 6.74
C ARG A 19 16.57 31.34 7.68
N ALA A 20 15.89 30.32 7.17
CA ALA A 20 15.06 29.45 7.99
C ALA A 20 15.95 28.96 9.14
N VAL A 21 15.50 29.17 10.38
CA VAL A 21 16.19 28.61 11.53
C VAL A 21 16.00 27.10 11.40
N ALA A 22 17.09 26.37 11.17
CA ALA A 22 17.08 24.91 11.16
C ALA A 22 16.45 24.44 12.46
N GLU A 23 15.28 23.81 12.39
CA GLU A 23 14.55 23.39 13.60
C GLU A 23 15.26 22.23 14.32
N ASP A 24 16.19 21.56 13.65
CA ASP A 24 17.10 20.59 14.26
C ASP A 24 18.38 20.42 13.40
N PRO A 25 19.48 21.15 13.67
CA PRO A 25 20.72 21.01 12.90
C PRO A 25 21.38 19.62 13.07
N ALA A 26 20.91 18.80 14.01
CA ALA A 26 21.47 17.47 14.24
C ALA A 26 20.80 16.37 13.41
N MET A 27 19.93 16.71 12.44
CA MET A 27 19.25 15.73 11.59
C MET A 27 19.52 15.99 10.10
N THR A 28 19.57 14.90 9.34
CA THR A 28 19.60 14.86 7.89
C THR A 28 18.33 14.15 7.41
N MET A 29 17.63 14.73 6.44
CA MET A 29 16.49 14.07 5.81
C MET A 29 16.94 13.42 4.51
N PHE A 30 16.54 12.18 4.28
CA PHE A 30 16.64 11.52 2.99
C PHE A 30 15.26 11.42 2.38
N GLY A 31 15.16 11.68 1.08
CA GLY A 31 13.95 11.50 0.30
C GLY A 31 14.21 10.60 -0.90
N ILE A 32 13.29 9.70 -1.21
CA ILE A 32 13.33 8.89 -2.44
C ILE A 32 12.13 9.29 -3.28
N ASN A 33 12.37 9.77 -4.50
CA ASN A 33 11.31 10.11 -5.45
C ASN A 33 10.70 8.83 -6.05
N HIS A 34 9.38 8.63 -5.93
CA HIS A 34 8.76 7.36 -6.36
C HIS A 34 8.83 7.18 -7.89
N ASN A 35 8.71 8.26 -8.67
CA ASN A 35 8.69 8.18 -10.13
C ASN A 35 10.07 7.88 -10.74
N THR A 36 11.12 8.46 -10.16
CA THR A 36 12.47 8.46 -10.75
C THR A 36 13.48 7.61 -9.97
N GLY A 37 13.14 7.22 -8.73
CA GLY A 37 14.08 6.59 -7.82
C GLY A 37 15.21 7.52 -7.37
N ALA A 38 15.10 8.84 -7.59
CA ALA A 38 16.13 9.77 -7.14
C ALA A 38 16.21 9.80 -5.61
N LEU A 39 17.36 9.43 -5.06
CA LEU A 39 17.71 9.59 -3.67
C LEU A 39 18.34 10.97 -3.47
N VAL A 40 17.74 11.77 -2.61
CA VAL A 40 18.25 13.08 -2.21
C VAL A 40 18.53 13.11 -0.71
N ARG A 41 19.46 13.97 -0.33
CA ARG A 41 19.85 14.29 1.04
C ARG A 41 19.60 15.76 1.27
N TYR A 42 18.79 16.10 2.26
CA TYR A 42 18.62 17.45 2.75
C TYR A 42 19.35 17.60 4.09
N ASP A 43 20.41 18.41 4.09
CA ASP A 43 21.15 18.74 5.30
C ASP A 43 20.44 19.90 6.01
N MET A 44 19.84 19.62 7.18
CA MET A 44 19.06 20.63 7.91
C MET A 44 19.95 21.76 8.44
N ALA A 45 21.20 21.46 8.81
CA ALA A 45 22.10 22.47 9.36
C ALA A 45 22.54 23.48 8.29
N GLU A 46 22.79 22.98 7.08
CA GLU A 46 23.23 23.80 5.95
C GLU A 46 22.04 24.40 5.19
N GLY A 47 20.86 23.77 5.27
CA GLY A 47 19.69 24.11 4.48
C GLY A 47 19.87 23.74 3.01
N GLU A 48 20.70 22.74 2.71
CA GLU A 48 21.10 22.36 1.36
C GLU A 48 20.52 21.01 0.95
N LEU A 49 19.96 20.95 -0.26
CA LEU A 49 19.56 19.72 -0.91
C LEU A 49 20.66 19.23 -1.85
N ASN A 50 21.11 18.00 -1.64
CA ASN A 50 22.07 17.31 -2.47
C ASN A 50 21.45 16.06 -3.08
N THR A 51 21.63 15.85 -4.39
CA THR A 51 21.28 14.58 -5.03
C THR A 51 22.38 13.57 -4.76
N VAL A 52 22.03 12.43 -4.14
CA VAL A 52 22.96 11.31 -3.95
C VAL A 52 23.10 10.51 -5.25
N GLY A 53 21.97 10.23 -5.91
CA GLY A 53 21.92 9.51 -7.18
C GLY A 53 20.55 8.88 -7.40
N SER A 54 20.43 8.03 -8.43
CA SER A 54 19.24 7.18 -8.60
C SER A 54 19.44 5.83 -7.92
N VAL A 55 18.45 5.40 -7.15
CA VAL A 55 18.39 4.09 -6.51
C VAL A 55 18.46 3.01 -7.59
N ARG A 56 19.43 2.11 -7.48
CA ARG A 56 19.69 1.06 -8.46
C ARG A 56 20.14 -0.24 -7.81
N LEU A 57 19.73 -1.36 -8.36
CA LEU A 57 20.14 -2.68 -7.89
C LEU A 57 21.65 -2.87 -7.96
N SER A 58 22.27 -3.27 -6.85
CA SER A 58 23.70 -3.56 -6.76
C SER A 58 24.13 -4.69 -7.72
N LEU A 59 23.22 -5.63 -8.00
CA LEU A 59 23.51 -6.81 -8.83
C LEU A 59 23.71 -6.49 -10.31
N ASN A 60 22.89 -5.60 -10.88
CA ASN A 60 22.84 -5.36 -12.33
C ASN A 60 22.73 -3.88 -12.73
N GLY A 61 22.68 -2.97 -11.76
CA GLY A 61 22.53 -1.53 -11.99
C GLY A 61 21.14 -1.10 -12.48
N ALA A 62 20.15 -1.98 -12.49
CA ALA A 62 18.79 -1.62 -12.92
C ALA A 62 18.20 -0.57 -11.96
N PRO A 63 17.57 0.50 -12.50
CA PRO A 63 16.94 1.51 -11.66
C PRO A 63 15.75 0.93 -10.89
N LEU A 64 15.54 1.39 -9.67
CA LEU A 64 14.36 1.08 -8.87
C LEU A 64 13.47 2.33 -8.76
N THR A 65 12.22 2.19 -9.16
CA THR A 65 11.15 3.19 -9.04
C THR A 65 9.97 2.57 -8.28
N GLY A 66 8.96 3.36 -7.91
CA GLY A 66 7.81 2.91 -7.13
C GLY A 66 8.14 2.58 -5.67
N ILE A 67 9.13 3.28 -5.11
CA ILE A 67 9.45 3.19 -3.68
C ILE A 67 8.58 4.23 -2.95
N GLU A 68 7.62 3.74 -2.16
CA GLU A 68 6.59 4.57 -1.50
C GLU A 68 6.73 4.61 0.02
N ALA A 69 7.58 3.76 0.61
CA ALA A 69 7.87 3.81 2.04
C ALA A 69 9.33 3.51 2.33
N SER A 70 9.81 4.09 3.43
CA SER A 70 11.13 3.77 3.97
C SER A 70 11.21 4.00 5.47
N ALA A 71 12.11 3.28 6.10
CA ALA A 71 12.42 3.36 7.51
C ALA A 71 13.93 3.45 7.73
N TYR A 72 14.33 4.18 8.77
CA TYR A 72 15.71 4.21 9.24
C TYR A 72 15.81 3.49 10.58
N LEU A 73 16.86 2.69 10.71
CA LEU A 73 17.27 2.14 11.99
C LEU A 73 18.52 2.89 12.44
N PRO A 74 18.52 3.52 13.63
CA PRO A 74 19.69 4.22 14.17
C PRO A 74 20.94 3.35 14.19
N GLY A 75 22.05 3.94 13.76
CA GLY A 75 23.37 3.29 13.75
C GLY A 75 23.74 2.59 12.44
N PHE A 76 22.86 2.60 11.44
CA PHE A 76 23.13 2.04 10.12
C PHE A 76 23.33 3.13 9.06
N GLN A 77 24.01 2.78 7.96
CA GLN A 77 24.17 3.66 6.79
C GLN A 77 23.07 3.43 5.74
N GLN A 78 22.19 2.44 5.95
CA GLN A 78 21.21 2.03 4.96
C GLN A 78 19.81 2.47 5.36
N ILE A 79 19.05 2.92 4.36
CA ILE A 79 17.60 3.06 4.45
C ILE A 79 16.98 1.71 4.12
N HIS A 80 16.05 1.26 4.95
CA HIS A 80 15.20 0.12 4.61
C HIS A 80 14.02 0.68 3.83
N ALA A 81 14.02 0.47 2.52
CA ALA A 81 12.95 0.93 1.64
C ALA A 81 12.06 -0.24 1.22
N PHE A 82 10.83 0.06 0.84
CA PHE A 82 9.84 -0.93 0.44
C PHE A 82 9.46 -0.69 -1.01
N TRP A 83 9.66 -1.73 -1.82
CA TRP A 83 9.55 -1.66 -3.27
C TRP A 83 8.56 -2.72 -3.74
N LEU A 84 7.52 -2.30 -4.46
CA LEU A 84 6.63 -3.19 -5.17
C LEU A 84 7.31 -3.65 -6.46
N ASP A 85 7.76 -4.90 -6.50
CA ASP A 85 8.46 -5.44 -7.65
C ASP A 85 7.50 -5.55 -8.85
N PRO A 86 7.72 -4.81 -9.95
CA PRO A 86 6.82 -4.80 -11.09
C PRO A 86 6.83 -6.11 -11.88
N TYR A 87 7.78 -7.02 -11.62
CA TYR A 87 7.87 -8.31 -12.31
C TYR A 87 6.97 -9.38 -11.69
N ASP A 88 6.79 -9.37 -10.36
CA ASP A 88 6.00 -10.38 -9.65
C ASP A 88 4.87 -9.81 -8.78
N GLY A 89 4.74 -8.48 -8.70
CA GLY A 89 3.71 -7.79 -7.93
C GLY A 89 3.86 -7.98 -6.42
N GLN A 90 5.04 -8.40 -5.95
CA GLN A 90 5.32 -8.59 -4.53
C GLN A 90 6.05 -7.39 -3.95
N SER A 91 5.61 -6.90 -2.80
CA SER A 91 6.35 -5.94 -2.00
C SER A 91 7.57 -6.60 -1.36
N LYS A 92 8.72 -5.98 -1.54
CA LYS A 92 10.01 -6.45 -1.03
C LYS A 92 10.68 -5.37 -0.21
N MET A 93 11.39 -5.78 0.82
CA MET A 93 12.31 -4.87 1.51
C MET A 93 13.61 -4.79 0.70
N ILE A 94 14.14 -3.58 0.54
CA ILE A 94 15.44 -3.32 -0.08
C ILE A 94 16.28 -2.47 0.86
N LEU A 95 17.59 -2.66 0.82
CA LEU A 95 18.57 -1.92 1.61
C LEU A 95 19.27 -0.90 0.71
N VAL A 96 18.99 0.39 0.89
CA VAL A 96 19.52 1.48 0.06
C VAL A 96 20.69 2.16 0.78
N ASP A 97 21.88 2.12 0.18
CA ASP A 97 23.07 2.83 0.66
C ASP A 97 22.92 4.35 0.42
N THR A 98 22.96 5.13 1.50
CA THR A 98 22.75 6.58 1.47
C THR A 98 23.89 7.38 0.83
N GLU A 99 25.03 6.75 0.54
CA GLU A 99 26.19 7.43 -0.04
C GLU A 99 26.20 7.36 -1.58
N ASN A 100 25.68 6.27 -2.15
CA ASN A 100 25.84 5.99 -3.58
C ASN A 100 24.54 5.53 -4.28
N ALA A 101 23.44 5.43 -3.53
CA ALA A 101 22.13 4.96 -3.97
C ALA A 101 22.14 3.53 -4.57
N LEU A 102 23.05 2.67 -4.13
CA LEU A 102 23.01 1.25 -4.45
C LEU A 102 22.02 0.52 -3.52
N ALA A 103 21.19 -0.33 -4.09
CA ALA A 103 20.17 -1.08 -3.39
C ALA A 103 20.41 -2.59 -3.49
N THR A 104 20.29 -3.29 -2.37
CA THR A 104 20.29 -4.76 -2.34
C THR A 104 18.89 -5.23 -1.98
N VAL A 105 18.33 -6.16 -2.77
CA VAL A 105 17.04 -6.79 -2.44
C VAL A 105 17.25 -7.71 -1.25
N ASP A 106 16.48 -7.48 -0.19
CA ASP A 106 16.45 -8.35 0.96
C ASP A 106 15.64 -9.62 0.65
N VAL A 107 15.87 -10.69 1.40
CA VAL A 107 15.08 -11.93 1.31
C VAL A 107 13.66 -11.76 1.87
N VAL A 108 13.38 -10.64 2.55
CA VAL A 108 12.05 -10.32 3.11
C VAL A 108 11.06 -10.02 1.98
N ASN A 109 10.09 -10.91 1.81
CA ASN A 109 8.92 -10.74 0.95
C ASN A 109 7.69 -10.44 1.82
N LEU A 110 6.97 -9.37 1.49
CA LEU A 110 5.82 -8.86 2.24
C LEU A 110 4.47 -9.27 1.63
N GLY A 111 4.47 -10.02 0.53
CA GLY A 111 3.27 -10.38 -0.21
C GLY A 111 2.86 -9.31 -1.22
N THR A 112 1.61 -9.41 -1.70
CA THR A 112 1.02 -8.45 -2.64
C THR A 112 0.65 -7.12 -1.98
N GLY A 113 0.56 -6.08 -2.80
CA GLY A 113 0.10 -4.76 -2.38
C GLY A 113 1.23 -3.86 -1.84
N LYS A 114 1.07 -2.56 -2.04
CA LYS A 114 2.10 -1.54 -1.79
C LYS A 114 2.25 -1.20 -0.30
N VAL A 115 3.42 -0.71 0.08
CA VAL A 115 3.73 -0.24 1.44
C VAL A 115 3.80 1.28 1.41
N ASP A 116 2.90 1.95 2.14
CA ASP A 116 2.79 3.42 2.13
C ASP A 116 3.43 4.08 3.34
N GLY A 117 3.53 3.36 4.46
CA GLY A 117 4.14 3.88 5.68
C GLY A 117 5.09 2.87 6.27
N ALA A 118 6.26 3.33 6.71
CA ALA A 118 7.17 2.50 7.48
C ALA A 118 7.94 3.32 8.50
N VAL A 119 8.26 2.72 9.64
CA VAL A 119 9.03 3.34 10.71
C VAL A 119 9.93 2.32 11.40
N GLY A 120 11.17 2.70 11.62
CA GLY A 120 12.15 1.88 12.33
C GLY A 120 12.09 2.14 13.83
N VAL A 121 12.07 1.08 14.63
CA VAL A 121 12.02 1.16 16.09
C VAL A 121 13.13 0.31 16.70
N VAL A 122 13.83 0.88 17.67
CA VAL A 122 14.81 0.16 18.49
C VAL A 122 14.19 -0.08 19.86
N THR A 123 14.09 -1.34 20.25
CA THR A 123 13.59 -1.74 21.58
C THR A 123 14.70 -2.40 22.36
N GLU A 124 14.83 -2.10 23.65
CA GLU A 124 15.69 -2.88 24.54
C GLU A 124 14.89 -4.05 25.11
N VAL A 125 15.39 -5.27 24.90
CA VAL A 125 14.79 -6.48 25.48
C VAL A 125 15.79 -7.13 26.44
N PRO A 126 15.34 -7.84 27.49
CA PRO A 126 16.24 -8.56 28.38
C PRO A 126 17.17 -9.48 27.60
N ASN A 127 18.47 -9.42 27.89
CA ASN A 127 19.47 -10.24 27.22
C ASN A 127 19.30 -11.71 27.67
N PRO A 128 18.86 -12.64 26.79
CA PRO A 128 18.60 -14.02 27.18
C PRO A 128 19.88 -14.79 27.52
N LEU A 129 21.06 -14.23 27.19
CA LEU A 129 22.38 -14.80 27.44
C LEU A 129 23.13 -14.12 28.60
N ALA A 130 22.54 -13.09 29.23
CA ALA A 130 23.19 -12.39 30.33
C ALA A 130 23.17 -13.23 31.62
N ASN A 131 24.23 -14.01 31.81
CA ASN A 131 24.57 -14.62 33.09
C ASN A 131 25.29 -13.63 34.04
N ASP A 132 25.56 -12.41 33.58
CA ASP A 132 26.28 -11.35 34.31
C ASP A 132 25.53 -10.01 34.16
N ALA A 133 25.49 -9.23 35.24
CA ALA A 133 24.80 -7.95 35.37
C ALA A 133 25.37 -6.83 34.46
N LEU A 134 26.44 -7.11 33.73
CA LEU A 134 27.13 -6.13 32.89
C LEU A 134 26.43 -5.81 31.56
N ASN A 135 25.53 -6.67 31.06
CA ASN A 135 24.77 -6.38 29.83
C ASN A 135 23.34 -6.93 29.90
N PRO A 136 22.46 -6.32 30.73
CA PRO A 136 21.15 -6.86 31.06
C PRO A 136 20.16 -6.82 29.89
N THR A 137 20.42 -6.03 28.84
CA THR A 137 19.53 -5.87 27.68
C THR A 137 20.29 -6.08 26.37
N VAL A 138 19.58 -6.45 25.32
CA VAL A 138 20.04 -6.39 23.93
C VAL A 138 19.09 -5.49 23.15
N GLN A 139 19.65 -4.76 22.18
CA GLN A 139 18.84 -3.98 21.26
C GLN A 139 18.22 -4.90 20.22
N LYS A 140 16.90 -4.76 20.04
CA LYS A 140 16.13 -5.43 19.00
C LYS A 140 15.58 -4.37 18.07
N PHE A 141 15.97 -4.49 16.81
CA PHE A 141 15.54 -3.62 15.73
C PHE A 141 14.29 -4.21 15.06
N ARG A 142 13.25 -3.40 14.91
CA ARG A 142 12.06 -3.76 14.13
C ARG A 142 11.71 -2.64 13.20
N ILE A 143 11.08 -3.00 12.08
CA ILE A 143 10.39 -2.03 11.24
C ILE A 143 8.91 -2.34 11.33
N TYR A 144 8.12 -1.35 11.68
CA TYR A 144 6.68 -1.42 11.54
C TYR A 144 6.28 -0.76 10.23
N LEU A 145 5.28 -1.30 9.55
CA LEU A 145 4.86 -0.79 8.28
C LEU A 145 3.37 -0.99 8.05
N VAL A 146 2.78 -0.06 7.31
CA VAL A 146 1.42 -0.17 6.78
C VAL A 146 1.54 -0.62 5.33
N GLN A 147 0.97 -1.78 5.04
CA GLN A 147 0.80 -2.26 3.67
C GLN A 147 -0.65 -2.11 3.28
N GLN A 148 -0.93 -1.42 2.18
CA GLN A 148 -2.20 -1.57 1.48
C GLN A 148 -2.26 -2.99 0.96
N ASP A 149 -3.12 -3.81 1.55
CA ASP A 149 -3.51 -5.04 0.88
C ASP A 149 -4.27 -4.57 -0.36
N GLU A 150 -3.74 -4.88 -1.55
CA GLU A 150 -4.46 -4.66 -2.81
C GLU A 150 -5.74 -5.52 -2.90
N GLY A 151 -6.07 -6.22 -1.82
CA GLY A 151 -7.16 -7.15 -1.77
C GLY A 151 -6.77 -8.35 -2.61
N SER A 152 -6.20 -9.35 -1.94
CA SER A 152 -6.55 -10.72 -2.32
C SER A 152 -8.06 -10.99 -2.23
N GLY A 153 -8.83 -10.06 -1.66
CA GLY A 153 -10.28 -10.05 -1.69
C GLY A 153 -10.79 -9.55 -3.04
N ASP A 154 -11.02 -10.48 -3.96
CA ASP A 154 -11.97 -10.29 -5.05
C ASP A 154 -13.19 -9.49 -4.52
N GLY A 155 -13.53 -8.36 -5.16
CA GLY A 155 -14.76 -7.64 -4.83
C GLY A 155 -15.96 -8.59 -4.90
N VAL A 156 -15.93 -9.55 -5.82
CA VAL A 156 -16.83 -10.71 -5.82
C VAL A 156 -16.08 -12.02 -6.07
N SER A 157 -16.33 -13.02 -5.23
CA SER A 157 -15.89 -14.41 -5.48
C SER A 157 -16.95 -15.45 -5.13
N GLY A 158 -16.81 -16.65 -5.68
CA GLY A 158 -17.58 -17.82 -5.26
C GLY A 158 -18.21 -18.60 -6.41
N GLY A 159 -18.82 -19.74 -6.06
CA GLY A 159 -19.41 -20.68 -7.01
C GLY A 159 -20.93 -20.77 -6.88
N LEU A 160 -21.63 -20.58 -7.99
CA LEU A 160 -23.07 -20.73 -8.07
C LEU A 160 -23.42 -22.10 -8.66
N ASN A 161 -24.17 -22.89 -7.90
CA ASN A 161 -24.79 -24.13 -8.40
C ASN A 161 -26.03 -23.76 -9.21
N ILE A 162 -26.05 -24.18 -10.47
CA ILE A 162 -27.06 -23.81 -11.45
C ILE A 162 -27.65 -25.07 -12.10
N ASN A 163 -28.83 -24.92 -12.70
CA ASN A 163 -29.46 -26.00 -13.48
C ASN A 163 -30.00 -25.44 -14.80
N PRO A 164 -29.09 -25.07 -15.72
CA PRO A 164 -29.50 -24.46 -16.97
C PRO A 164 -30.28 -25.46 -17.81
N ASN A 165 -31.38 -24.99 -18.41
CA ASN A 165 -32.18 -25.77 -19.35
C ASN A 165 -31.95 -25.21 -20.78
N ASN A 166 -32.78 -25.63 -21.73
CA ASN A 166 -32.72 -25.20 -23.13
C ASN A 166 -33.65 -23.99 -23.42
N ASN A 167 -34.05 -23.22 -22.41
CA ASN A 167 -34.82 -21.99 -22.59
C ASN A 167 -34.00 -20.78 -22.17
N ASP A 168 -34.19 -19.67 -22.88
CA ASP A 168 -33.44 -18.42 -22.67
C ASP A 168 -33.59 -17.88 -21.23
N ASP A 169 -34.72 -18.18 -20.58
CA ASP A 169 -35.03 -17.74 -19.21
C ASP A 169 -34.23 -18.46 -18.12
N SER A 170 -33.66 -19.63 -18.43
CA SER A 170 -32.89 -20.43 -17.46
C SER A 170 -31.52 -20.84 -17.99
N GLU A 171 -31.14 -20.45 -19.20
CA GLU A 171 -29.78 -20.59 -19.70
C GLU A 171 -28.85 -19.56 -19.04
N PHE A 172 -27.60 -19.95 -18.79
CA PHE A 172 -26.56 -18.98 -18.47
C PHE A 172 -26.01 -18.37 -19.77
N THR A 173 -25.55 -17.13 -19.70
CA THR A 173 -24.75 -16.51 -20.76
C THR A 173 -23.49 -15.93 -20.16
N CYS A 174 -22.35 -16.14 -20.82
CA CYS A 174 -21.05 -15.61 -20.42
C CYS A 174 -20.44 -14.87 -21.60
N VAL A 175 -20.31 -13.56 -21.49
CA VAL A 175 -19.75 -12.70 -22.55
C VAL A 175 -18.25 -12.60 -22.35
N THR A 176 -17.48 -13.02 -23.35
CA THR A 176 -16.01 -12.97 -23.38
C THR A 176 -15.55 -12.00 -24.47
N ALA A 177 -14.26 -11.69 -24.51
CA ALA A 177 -13.68 -10.91 -25.61
C ALA A 177 -13.89 -11.53 -27.01
N THR A 178 -14.11 -12.84 -27.08
CA THR A 178 -14.22 -13.59 -28.34
C THR A 178 -15.66 -13.92 -28.75
N GLY A 179 -16.64 -13.65 -27.88
CA GLY A 179 -18.04 -13.97 -28.13
C GLY A 179 -18.78 -14.39 -26.87
N VAL A 180 -20.01 -14.88 -27.05
CA VAL A 180 -20.89 -15.34 -25.97
C VAL A 180 -20.80 -16.86 -25.86
N ILE A 181 -20.64 -17.35 -24.63
CA ILE A 181 -20.69 -18.78 -24.28
C ILE A 181 -22.02 -19.03 -23.56
N THR A 182 -22.78 -20.02 -24.02
CA THR A 182 -24.01 -20.48 -23.39
C THR A 182 -23.92 -21.96 -23.01
N ARG A 183 -24.99 -22.51 -22.43
CA ARG A 183 -25.08 -23.96 -22.18
C ARG A 183 -24.95 -24.72 -23.49
N ASP A 184 -25.60 -24.24 -24.55
CA ASP A 184 -25.64 -24.95 -25.82
C ASP A 184 -24.25 -25.09 -26.46
N ASP A 185 -23.35 -24.14 -26.24
CA ASP A 185 -21.95 -24.23 -26.65
C ASP A 185 -21.18 -25.34 -25.92
N LEU A 186 -21.47 -25.54 -24.63
CA LEU A 186 -20.68 -26.42 -23.75
C LEU A 186 -21.28 -27.82 -23.61
N HIS A 187 -22.59 -27.99 -23.79
CA HIS A 187 -23.27 -29.26 -23.49
C HIS A 187 -22.84 -30.44 -24.38
N MET A 188 -22.26 -30.16 -25.55
CA MET A 188 -21.74 -31.15 -26.51
C MET A 188 -20.21 -31.27 -26.48
N ARG A 189 -19.50 -30.45 -25.71
CA ARG A 189 -18.04 -30.44 -25.66
C ARG A 189 -17.51 -31.57 -24.77
N SER A 190 -16.25 -31.92 -24.97
CA SER A 190 -15.46 -32.63 -23.96
C SER A 190 -14.99 -31.65 -22.88
N THR A 191 -14.83 -32.11 -21.65
CA THR A 191 -14.25 -31.31 -20.57
C THR A 191 -12.80 -30.95 -20.90
N THR A 192 -12.32 -29.82 -20.38
CA THR A 192 -10.92 -29.36 -20.50
C THR A 192 -10.02 -30.03 -19.47
N ASP A 193 -10.58 -30.59 -18.39
CA ASP A 193 -9.87 -31.28 -17.33
C ASP A 193 -10.68 -32.44 -16.70
N SER A 194 -10.11 -33.05 -15.65
CA SER A 194 -10.73 -34.11 -14.85
C SER A 194 -11.80 -33.62 -13.87
N GLU A 195 -11.90 -32.32 -13.63
CA GLU A 195 -12.88 -31.70 -12.73
C GLU A 195 -14.19 -31.36 -13.44
N GLY A 196 -14.23 -31.53 -14.77
CA GLY A 196 -15.41 -31.27 -15.56
C GLY A 196 -15.51 -29.81 -16.02
N VAL A 197 -14.39 -29.09 -16.08
CA VAL A 197 -14.37 -27.71 -16.60
C VAL A 197 -14.64 -27.74 -18.10
N PHE A 198 -15.40 -26.76 -18.57
CA PHE A 198 -15.67 -26.56 -20.00
C PHE A 198 -15.12 -25.22 -20.49
N TYR A 199 -14.98 -24.26 -19.58
CA TYR A 199 -14.40 -22.95 -19.84
C TYR A 199 -13.79 -22.38 -18.56
N GLU A 200 -12.62 -21.78 -18.69
CA GLU A 200 -11.97 -20.97 -17.67
C GLU A 200 -11.25 -19.81 -18.37
N GLY A 201 -11.57 -18.58 -17.99
CA GLY A 201 -10.97 -17.39 -18.60
C GLY A 201 -11.73 -16.10 -18.35
N LEU A 202 -11.30 -15.04 -19.03
CA LEU A 202 -11.82 -13.69 -18.86
C LEU A 202 -13.22 -13.52 -19.48
N ALA A 203 -14.11 -12.87 -18.73
CA ALA A 203 -15.45 -12.51 -19.16
C ALA A 203 -15.81 -11.10 -18.68
N THR A 204 -16.63 -10.39 -19.46
CA THR A 204 -17.11 -9.05 -19.09
C THR A 204 -18.53 -9.06 -18.53
N SER A 205 -19.26 -10.16 -18.74
CA SER A 205 -20.60 -10.32 -18.19
C SER A 205 -20.99 -11.78 -18.03
N VAL A 206 -21.65 -12.10 -16.92
CA VAL A 206 -22.31 -13.39 -16.69
C VAL A 206 -23.77 -13.15 -16.31
N ARG A 207 -24.70 -13.73 -17.07
CA ARG A 207 -26.10 -13.87 -16.68
C ARG A 207 -26.34 -15.29 -16.18
N VAL A 208 -26.88 -15.43 -14.98
CA VAL A 208 -26.98 -16.74 -14.33
C VAL A 208 -28.20 -16.83 -13.40
N LYS A 209 -28.79 -18.02 -13.30
CA LYS A 209 -29.92 -18.30 -12.41
C LYS A 209 -29.58 -19.45 -11.46
N PRO A 210 -29.30 -19.17 -10.18
CA PRO A 210 -28.97 -20.19 -9.20
C PRO A 210 -30.11 -21.19 -8.97
N LYS A 211 -29.74 -22.44 -8.69
CA LYS A 211 -30.66 -23.57 -8.59
C LYS A 211 -31.65 -23.41 -7.43
N GLY A 212 -32.92 -23.71 -7.69
CA GLY A 212 -34.05 -23.50 -6.78
C GLY A 212 -34.16 -24.40 -5.53
N ASN A 213 -33.42 -25.51 -5.41
CA ASN A 213 -33.74 -26.55 -4.43
C ASN A 213 -32.73 -26.68 -3.27
N GLY A 214 -33.17 -26.26 -2.08
CA GLY A 214 -32.69 -26.74 -0.78
C GLY A 214 -31.34 -26.24 -0.26
N ASN A 215 -30.37 -25.97 -1.14
CA ASN A 215 -29.08 -25.39 -0.76
C ASN A 215 -29.07 -23.91 -1.13
N GLN A 216 -28.73 -23.05 -0.17
CA GLN A 216 -28.56 -21.62 -0.41
C GLN A 216 -27.30 -21.41 -1.23
N ASN A 217 -27.40 -20.74 -2.39
CA ASN A 217 -26.24 -20.26 -3.11
C ASN A 217 -25.73 -18.98 -2.45
N SER A 218 -24.43 -18.79 -2.45
CA SER A 218 -23.79 -17.59 -1.94
C SER A 218 -22.61 -17.20 -2.82
N LEU A 219 -22.38 -15.90 -2.88
CA LEU A 219 -21.10 -15.32 -3.26
C LEU A 219 -20.46 -14.74 -2.00
N VAL A 220 -19.18 -14.44 -2.07
CA VAL A 220 -18.53 -13.48 -1.18
C VAL A 220 -18.50 -12.17 -1.96
N VAL A 221 -19.03 -11.11 -1.38
CA VAL A 221 -19.05 -9.76 -1.96
C VAL A 221 -18.44 -8.83 -0.93
N ASN A 222 -17.36 -8.14 -1.29
CA ASN A 222 -16.62 -7.23 -0.42
C ASN A 222 -16.17 -7.90 0.89
N GLY A 223 -15.77 -9.19 0.81
CA GLY A 223 -15.38 -10.00 1.97
C GLY A 223 -16.54 -10.56 2.79
N GLU A 224 -17.80 -10.18 2.53
CA GLU A 224 -18.97 -10.67 3.26
C GLU A 224 -19.75 -11.73 2.45
N VAL A 225 -20.37 -12.68 3.15
CA VAL A 225 -21.23 -13.69 2.49
C VAL A 225 -22.51 -13.02 1.98
N PHE A 226 -22.62 -12.91 0.66
CA PHE A 226 -23.80 -12.46 -0.04
C PHE A 226 -24.70 -13.64 -0.39
N ALA A 227 -25.82 -13.76 0.30
CA ALA A 227 -26.83 -14.77 0.00
C ALA A 227 -27.52 -14.48 -1.34
N VAL A 228 -27.33 -15.37 -2.31
CA VAL A 228 -27.93 -15.24 -3.63
C VAL A 228 -29.30 -15.92 -3.65
N ALA A 229 -30.35 -15.17 -3.99
CA ALA A 229 -31.70 -15.70 -4.02
C ALA A 229 -31.84 -16.79 -5.10
N ASN A 230 -32.15 -18.00 -4.67
CA ASN A 230 -32.38 -19.12 -5.57
C ASN A 230 -33.55 -18.83 -6.54
N SER A 231 -33.42 -19.25 -7.79
CA SER A 231 -34.38 -18.98 -8.87
C SER A 231 -34.55 -17.51 -9.29
N THR A 232 -33.75 -16.59 -8.76
CA THR A 232 -33.63 -15.23 -9.29
C THR A 232 -32.52 -15.17 -10.32
N THR A 233 -32.74 -14.49 -11.44
CA THR A 233 -31.68 -14.27 -12.42
C THR A 233 -30.78 -13.14 -11.96
N TYR A 234 -29.47 -13.29 -12.10
CA TYR A 234 -28.47 -12.27 -11.81
C TYR A 234 -27.68 -11.95 -13.07
N THR A 235 -27.40 -10.68 -13.29
CA THR A 235 -26.40 -10.20 -14.24
C THR A 235 -25.22 -9.65 -13.46
N ILE A 236 -24.04 -10.21 -13.67
CA ILE A 236 -22.78 -9.81 -13.04
C ILE A 236 -21.92 -9.22 -14.15
N GLN A 237 -21.43 -8.00 -13.98
CA GLN A 237 -20.64 -7.27 -14.98
C GLN A 237 -19.34 -6.78 -14.34
N SER A 238 -18.24 -6.85 -15.08
CA SER A 238 -16.91 -6.46 -14.61
C SER A 238 -15.98 -6.33 -15.82
N GLU A 239 -14.93 -5.50 -15.73
CA GLU A 239 -13.91 -5.40 -16.78
C GLU A 239 -12.77 -6.42 -16.58
N ASP A 240 -12.63 -6.97 -15.38
CA ASP A 240 -11.51 -7.79 -14.90
C ASP A 240 -11.94 -9.17 -14.36
N MET A 241 -13.15 -9.63 -14.70
CA MET A 241 -13.70 -10.87 -14.18
C MET A 241 -13.14 -12.12 -14.87
N THR A 242 -12.75 -13.10 -14.06
CA THR A 242 -12.46 -14.47 -14.46
C THR A 242 -13.65 -15.37 -14.11
N VAL A 243 -14.03 -16.25 -15.03
CA VAL A 243 -15.15 -17.18 -14.88
C VAL A 243 -14.69 -18.60 -15.14
N ARG A 244 -15.12 -19.53 -14.29
CA ARG A 244 -14.97 -20.97 -14.47
C ARG A 244 -16.34 -21.62 -14.59
N ILE A 245 -16.62 -22.26 -15.73
CA ILE A 245 -17.88 -22.96 -16.01
C ILE A 245 -17.59 -24.45 -16.08
N GLN A 246 -18.26 -25.21 -15.21
CA GLN A 246 -17.99 -26.63 -15.03
C GLN A 246 -19.27 -27.47 -14.87
N ASN A 247 -19.17 -28.74 -15.24
CA ASN A 247 -20.19 -29.74 -15.01
C ASN A 247 -19.54 -31.10 -14.69
N ASP A 248 -19.87 -31.65 -13.52
CA ASP A 248 -19.27 -32.89 -13.00
C ASP A 248 -20.04 -34.15 -13.43
N LYS A 249 -21.07 -34.01 -14.28
CA LYS A 249 -22.00 -35.09 -14.64
C LYS A 249 -22.27 -35.15 -16.14
N VAL A 250 -21.52 -36.03 -16.79
CA VAL A 250 -21.72 -36.37 -18.19
C VAL A 250 -22.68 -37.57 -18.33
N LYS A 251 -23.76 -37.41 -19.08
CA LYS A 251 -24.71 -38.49 -19.45
C LYS A 251 -24.84 -38.57 -20.96
N ASN A 252 -24.64 -39.76 -21.53
CA ASN A 252 -24.67 -40.00 -22.98
C ASN A 252 -23.71 -39.06 -23.76
N GLY A 253 -22.53 -38.79 -23.19
CA GLY A 253 -21.54 -37.88 -23.79
C GLY A 253 -21.91 -36.40 -23.72
N LYS A 254 -22.91 -36.02 -22.93
CA LYS A 254 -23.36 -34.64 -22.77
C LYS A 254 -23.32 -34.20 -21.31
N ALA A 255 -22.90 -32.97 -21.06
CA ALA A 255 -22.93 -32.36 -19.73
C ALA A 255 -24.38 -32.12 -19.27
N MET A 256 -24.82 -32.77 -18.18
CA MET A 256 -26.22 -32.70 -17.72
C MET A 256 -26.41 -32.68 -16.21
N GLY A 257 -27.20 -31.70 -15.74
CA GLY A 257 -27.87 -31.69 -14.44
C GLY A 257 -27.07 -31.16 -13.24
N HIS A 258 -25.75 -31.04 -13.37
CA HIS A 258 -24.86 -30.59 -12.31
C HIS A 258 -23.91 -29.54 -12.90
N TRP A 259 -24.30 -28.27 -12.84
CA TRP A 259 -23.55 -27.18 -13.44
C TRP A 259 -23.16 -26.16 -12.37
N TRP A 260 -21.97 -25.60 -12.52
CA TRP A 260 -21.49 -24.51 -11.68
C TRP A 260 -20.88 -23.41 -12.52
N VAL A 261 -21.06 -22.19 -12.04
CA VAL A 261 -20.36 -21.00 -12.53
C VAL A 261 -19.65 -20.38 -11.34
N ALA A 262 -18.33 -20.45 -11.34
CA ALA A 262 -17.51 -19.72 -10.38
C ALA A 262 -17.03 -18.42 -10.99
N ILE A 263 -17.01 -17.38 -10.16
CA ILE A 263 -16.70 -16.00 -10.53
C ILE A 263 -15.66 -15.49 -9.56
N THR A 264 -14.70 -14.74 -10.09
CA THR A 264 -13.71 -13.95 -9.34
C THR A 264 -13.54 -12.64 -10.10
N ALA A 265 -13.72 -11.50 -9.43
CA ALA A 265 -13.52 -10.18 -10.02
C ALA A 265 -13.11 -9.17 -8.94
N GLY A 266 -12.21 -8.24 -9.30
CA GLY A 266 -11.86 -7.11 -8.44
C GLY A 266 -13.03 -6.14 -8.32
N HIS A 267 -13.55 -5.66 -9.45
CA HIS A 267 -14.69 -4.75 -9.48
C HIS A 267 -15.84 -5.36 -10.26
N ALA A 268 -17.01 -5.48 -9.64
CA ALA A 268 -18.19 -5.98 -10.32
C ALA A 268 -19.48 -5.29 -9.89
N THR A 269 -20.42 -5.21 -10.81
CA THR A 269 -21.81 -4.85 -10.52
C THR A 269 -22.67 -6.11 -10.58
N ILE A 270 -23.36 -6.44 -9.49
CA ILE A 270 -24.25 -7.60 -9.37
C ILE A 270 -25.70 -7.10 -9.38
N THR A 271 -26.45 -7.40 -10.43
CA THR A 271 -27.83 -6.96 -10.61
C THR A 271 -28.81 -8.12 -10.57
N PRO A 272 -29.60 -8.30 -9.50
CA PRO A 272 -30.74 -9.22 -9.51
C PRO A 272 -31.84 -8.71 -10.42
N GLU A 273 -32.50 -9.62 -11.14
CA GLU A 273 -33.66 -9.34 -11.97
C GLU A 273 -34.79 -8.71 -11.12
N GLY A 274 -35.19 -7.49 -11.48
CA GLY A 274 -36.20 -6.72 -10.76
C GLY A 274 -35.74 -6.11 -9.43
N GLY A 275 -34.45 -6.17 -9.10
CA GLY A 275 -33.88 -5.56 -7.89
C GLY A 275 -32.87 -4.45 -8.18
N THR A 276 -32.21 -3.98 -7.13
CA THR A 276 -31.18 -2.93 -7.18
C THR A 276 -29.80 -3.55 -7.40
N ALA A 277 -28.99 -2.91 -8.24
CA ALA A 277 -27.59 -3.28 -8.44
C ALA A 277 -26.78 -3.16 -7.14
N ILE A 278 -25.85 -4.09 -6.94
CA ILE A 278 -24.91 -4.13 -5.82
C ILE A 278 -23.52 -3.95 -6.39
N GLU A 279 -22.78 -2.97 -5.88
CA GLU A 279 -21.39 -2.77 -6.25
C GLU A 279 -20.48 -3.62 -5.36
N ALA A 280 -19.69 -4.45 -6.03
CA ALA A 280 -18.66 -5.29 -5.49
C ALA A 280 -17.32 -4.61 -5.79
N THR A 281 -16.70 -4.05 -4.76
CA THR A 281 -15.42 -3.35 -4.84
C THR A 281 -14.50 -3.94 -3.78
N PRO A 282 -13.21 -4.19 -4.07
CA PRO A 282 -12.30 -4.67 -3.05
C PRO A 282 -12.32 -3.65 -1.91
N GLN A 283 -12.60 -4.10 -0.69
CA GLN A 283 -12.34 -3.24 0.46
C GLN A 283 -10.83 -3.20 0.59
N LEU A 284 -10.22 -2.10 0.13
CA LEU A 284 -8.81 -1.83 0.40
C LEU A 284 -8.67 -1.67 1.91
N THR A 285 -8.30 -2.75 2.59
CA THR A 285 -7.87 -2.69 3.99
C THR A 285 -6.36 -2.61 3.99
N SER A 286 -5.78 -1.63 4.66
CA SER A 286 -4.38 -1.75 5.01
C SER A 286 -4.21 -2.78 6.13
N LYS A 287 -3.00 -3.32 6.27
CA LYS A 287 -2.60 -4.07 7.47
C LYS A 287 -1.39 -3.43 8.09
N LEU A 288 -1.34 -3.43 9.41
CA LEU A 288 -0.13 -3.10 10.16
C LEU A 288 0.68 -4.37 10.33
N MET A 289 1.95 -4.32 9.92
CA MET A 289 2.89 -5.42 10.04
C MET A 289 4.14 -5.00 10.81
N SER A 290 4.91 -5.99 11.23
CA SER A 290 6.27 -5.77 11.71
C SER A 290 7.25 -6.72 11.01
N VAL A 291 8.46 -6.23 10.77
CA VAL A 291 9.61 -6.99 10.29
C VAL A 291 10.68 -7.00 11.39
N ASP A 292 11.10 -8.19 11.81
CA ASP A 292 12.29 -8.36 12.62
C ASP A 292 13.51 -8.32 11.69
N THR A 293 14.35 -7.29 11.80
CA THR A 293 15.47 -7.13 10.84
C THR A 293 16.61 -8.10 11.08
N GLN A 294 16.66 -8.76 12.25
CA GLN A 294 17.66 -9.77 12.55
C GLN A 294 17.24 -11.15 12.05
N THR A 295 16.00 -11.56 12.33
CA THR A 295 15.51 -12.89 11.92
C THR A 295 14.86 -12.89 10.54
N ARG A 296 14.52 -11.71 10.00
CA ARG A 296 13.78 -11.51 8.74
C ARG A 296 12.34 -12.03 8.80
N ASP A 297 11.82 -12.23 10.01
CA ASP A 297 10.43 -12.66 10.22
C ASP A 297 9.47 -11.49 9.99
N VAL A 298 8.41 -11.74 9.23
CA VAL A 298 7.29 -10.83 9.01
C VAL A 298 6.12 -11.29 9.86
N THR A 299 5.52 -10.36 10.61
CA THR A 299 4.34 -10.63 11.44
C THR A 299 3.23 -9.65 11.06
N ASP A 300 2.11 -10.18 10.59
CA ASP A 300 0.85 -9.43 10.49
C ASP A 300 0.33 -9.16 11.90
N LEU A 301 0.16 -7.89 12.27
CA LEU A 301 -0.34 -7.52 13.60
C LEU A 301 -1.87 -7.48 13.58
N PHE A 302 -2.47 -6.71 12.67
CA PHE A 302 -3.91 -6.61 12.47
C PHE A 302 -4.27 -5.85 11.18
N HIS A 303 -5.50 -6.06 10.70
CA HIS A 303 -6.09 -5.27 9.62
C HIS A 303 -6.59 -3.91 10.14
N LEU A 304 -6.41 -2.89 9.31
CA LEU A 304 -6.82 -1.52 9.54
C LEU A 304 -8.12 -1.24 8.80
N SER A 305 -8.95 -0.34 9.35
CA SER A 305 -10.26 -0.04 8.78
C SER A 305 -10.22 0.87 7.56
N ARG A 306 -9.03 1.34 7.19
CA ARG A 306 -8.80 2.28 6.11
C ARG A 306 -7.40 2.12 5.53
N VAL A 307 -7.19 2.80 4.41
CA VAL A 307 -5.91 3.02 3.79
C VAL A 307 -5.19 4.18 4.48
N TYR A 308 -3.94 3.94 4.89
CA TYR A 308 -3.06 4.96 5.46
C TYR A 308 -1.86 5.20 4.56
N ASP A 309 -1.47 6.47 4.45
CA ASP A 309 -0.43 6.96 3.55
C ASP A 309 0.93 7.07 4.25
N SER A 310 0.96 7.01 5.60
CA SER A 310 2.21 7.09 6.35
C SER A 310 2.10 6.58 7.79
N LEU A 311 3.25 6.33 8.43
CA LEU A 311 3.33 5.72 9.76
C LEU A 311 4.52 6.24 10.58
N ALA A 312 4.29 6.60 11.84
CA ALA A 312 5.35 6.90 12.80
C ALA A 312 5.06 6.32 14.19
N THR A 313 6.11 6.02 14.95
CA THR A 313 6.03 5.65 16.37
C THR A 313 7.40 5.81 17.02
N LEU A 314 7.43 6.06 18.34
CA LEU A 314 8.67 6.05 19.12
C LEU A 314 8.87 4.72 19.87
N ASP A 315 7.78 4.01 20.18
CA ASP A 315 7.77 2.88 21.11
C ASP A 315 7.27 1.57 20.47
N GLY A 316 6.70 1.64 19.26
CA GLY A 316 6.06 0.48 18.63
C GLY A 316 4.72 0.09 19.27
N VAL A 317 4.18 0.96 20.15
CA VAL A 317 2.92 0.73 20.88
C VAL A 317 1.85 1.70 20.42
N THR A 318 2.17 2.99 20.28
CA THR A 318 1.23 3.97 19.71
C THR A 318 1.75 4.44 18.37
N PHE A 319 0.96 4.19 17.33
CA PHE A 319 1.28 4.59 15.97
C PHE A 319 0.51 5.85 15.60
N TYR A 320 1.16 6.73 14.86
CA TYR A 320 0.55 7.86 14.20
C TYR A 320 0.48 7.54 12.72
N ALA A 321 -0.65 7.83 12.09
CA ALA A 321 -0.83 7.54 10.68
C ALA A 321 -1.74 8.57 10.01
N THR A 322 -1.42 8.91 8.77
CA THR A 322 -2.20 9.84 7.94
C THR A 322 -3.07 9.07 6.96
N SER A 323 -4.29 9.55 6.75
CA SER A 323 -5.20 9.02 5.73
C SER A 323 -5.94 10.21 5.15
N ASN A 324 -5.57 10.60 3.92
CA ASN A 324 -5.99 11.86 3.30
C ASN A 324 -5.64 13.06 4.21
N ASP A 325 -6.61 13.96 4.43
CA ASP A 325 -6.52 15.19 5.22
C ASP A 325 -6.52 14.99 6.75
N ARG A 326 -6.29 13.77 7.25
CA ARG A 326 -6.50 13.42 8.66
C ARG A 326 -5.35 12.64 9.28
N LEU A 327 -5.08 12.96 10.54
CA LEU A 327 -4.11 12.28 11.40
C LEU A 327 -4.83 11.44 12.46
N TYR A 328 -4.43 10.18 12.58
CA TYR A 328 -4.95 9.22 13.55
C TYR A 328 -3.85 8.75 14.49
N THR A 329 -4.26 8.35 15.68
CA THR A 329 -3.51 7.38 16.50
C THR A 329 -4.08 5.99 16.26
N ILE A 330 -3.21 4.98 16.28
CA ILE A 330 -3.57 3.57 16.23
C ILE A 330 -2.89 2.90 17.42
N ASN A 331 -3.68 2.21 18.25
CA ASN A 331 -3.13 1.40 19.34
C ASN A 331 -2.57 0.09 18.78
N GLY A 332 -1.26 -0.14 18.96
CA GLY A 332 -0.51 -1.28 18.45
C GLY A 332 -0.84 -2.64 19.06
N GLU A 333 -1.66 -2.69 20.12
CA GLU A 333 -2.11 -3.95 20.74
C GLU A 333 -3.52 -4.33 20.29
N THR A 334 -4.37 -3.35 20.03
CA THR A 334 -5.82 -3.54 19.81
C THR A 334 -6.28 -3.17 18.40
N GLY A 335 -5.45 -2.45 17.64
CA GLY A 335 -5.83 -1.84 16.38
C GLY A 335 -6.86 -0.72 16.51
N ALA A 336 -7.17 -0.27 17.73
CA ALA A 336 -8.12 0.81 17.94
C ALA A 336 -7.61 2.12 17.35
N GLU A 337 -8.37 2.71 16.45
CA GLU A 337 -8.06 3.97 15.78
C GLU A 337 -8.75 5.15 16.47
N SER A 338 -8.06 6.28 16.60
CA SER A 338 -8.63 7.52 17.15
C SER A 338 -8.15 8.73 16.35
N LEU A 339 -9.10 9.48 15.80
CA LEU A 339 -8.81 10.72 15.08
C LEU A 339 -8.20 11.75 16.04
N ILE A 340 -7.04 12.31 15.65
CA ILE A 340 -6.37 13.38 16.38
C ILE A 340 -6.77 14.73 15.80
N SER A 341 -6.66 14.88 14.49
CA SER A 341 -6.92 16.14 13.79
C SER A 341 -7.13 15.95 12.29
N SER A 342 -7.62 17.00 11.63
CA SER A 342 -7.52 17.23 10.19
C SER A 342 -6.55 18.39 9.87
N PHE A 343 -6.11 18.49 8.62
CA PHE A 343 -5.27 19.56 8.07
C PHE A 343 -5.72 19.88 6.63
N SER A 344 -5.10 20.86 5.95
CA SER A 344 -5.57 21.33 4.64
C SER A 344 -4.97 20.61 3.44
N SER A 345 -3.84 19.92 3.63
CA SER A 345 -3.25 19.04 2.61
C SER A 345 -3.84 17.64 2.78
N ASP A 346 -3.93 16.87 1.71
CA ASP A 346 -4.40 15.49 1.70
C ASP A 346 -3.35 14.48 1.23
N ASP A 347 -2.12 14.93 0.95
CA ASP A 347 -1.01 14.08 0.47
C ASP A 347 0.23 14.18 1.38
N MET A 348 0.12 13.57 2.58
CA MET A 348 1.20 13.50 3.57
C MET A 348 2.01 12.22 3.44
N LEU A 349 3.32 12.38 3.27
CA LEU A 349 4.29 11.29 3.14
C LEU A 349 5.34 11.29 4.26
N GLY A 350 5.92 10.12 4.51
CA GLY A 350 7.08 9.93 5.40
C GLY A 350 6.94 10.58 6.79
N LEU A 351 5.84 10.27 7.47
CA LEU A 351 5.59 10.65 8.86
C LEU A 351 6.71 10.12 9.75
N GLU A 352 7.38 10.99 10.49
CA GLU A 352 8.53 10.62 11.32
C GLU A 352 8.66 11.55 12.52
N PHE A 353 9.22 11.05 13.62
CA PHE A 353 9.57 11.88 14.75
C PHE A 353 10.98 12.45 14.60
N SER A 354 11.09 13.78 14.62
CA SER A 354 12.34 14.47 14.91
C SER A 354 12.31 14.90 16.38
N ASN A 355 13.06 14.18 17.21
CA ASN A 355 12.95 14.24 18.67
C ASN A 355 11.51 13.94 19.14
N THR A 356 10.83 14.95 19.71
CA THR A 356 9.45 14.82 20.21
C THR A 356 8.42 15.44 19.24
N THR A 357 8.87 15.88 18.07
CA THR A 357 8.05 16.62 17.12
C THR A 357 7.74 15.73 15.93
N LEU A 358 6.45 15.47 15.71
CA LEU A 358 5.97 14.72 14.56
C LEU A 358 6.06 15.59 13.30
N LYS A 359 6.68 15.07 12.26
CA LYS A 359 6.87 15.75 10.98
C LYS A 359 6.40 14.87 9.82
N ALA A 360 5.96 15.48 8.73
CA ALA A 360 5.57 14.82 7.48
C ALA A 360 5.96 15.69 6.28
N PHE A 361 6.12 15.11 5.10
CA PHE A 361 6.28 15.86 3.86
C PHE A 361 4.93 16.02 3.16
N ASP A 362 4.60 17.25 2.79
CA ASP A 362 3.45 17.60 1.96
C ASP A 362 3.85 17.56 0.51
N ALA A 363 3.41 16.52 -0.21
CA ALA A 363 3.76 16.31 -1.60
C ALA A 363 3.15 17.38 -2.51
N ASP A 364 1.97 17.90 -2.18
CA ASP A 364 1.32 18.95 -2.98
C ASP A 364 2.06 20.29 -2.92
N SER A 365 2.58 20.62 -1.73
CA SER A 365 3.23 21.91 -1.50
C SER A 365 4.77 21.86 -1.51
N ASP A 366 5.35 20.67 -1.70
CA ASP A 366 6.78 20.36 -1.63
C ASP A 366 7.43 20.86 -0.32
N ARG A 367 6.77 20.60 0.82
CA ARG A 367 7.19 21.16 2.11
C ARG A 367 7.11 20.17 3.23
N LEU A 368 8.12 20.21 4.09
CA LEU A 368 8.06 19.49 5.36
C LEU A 368 7.15 20.23 6.35
N LEU A 369 6.21 19.55 6.98
CA LEU A 369 5.26 20.11 7.93
C LEU A 369 5.56 19.58 9.33
N THR A 370 5.44 20.45 10.33
CA THR A 370 5.37 20.03 11.74
C THR A 370 3.91 19.81 12.13
N LEU A 371 3.57 18.59 12.51
CA LEU A 371 2.23 18.19 12.93
C LEU A 371 2.14 18.25 14.46
N ASN A 372 1.48 19.28 14.99
CA ASN A 372 1.18 19.32 16.42
C ASN A 372 -0.13 18.56 16.69
N GLY A 373 -0.17 17.77 17.76
CA GLY A 373 -1.34 16.98 18.21
C GLY A 373 -2.60 17.80 18.59
N GLY A 374 -2.65 19.09 18.24
CA GLY A 374 -3.83 19.96 18.27
C GLY A 374 -4.26 20.50 16.90
N GLY A 375 -3.72 19.96 15.80
CA GLY A 375 -4.19 20.22 14.43
C GLY A 375 -3.62 21.43 13.72
N ASN A 376 -2.70 22.17 14.34
CA ASN A 376 -2.05 23.30 13.69
C ASN A 376 -0.69 22.90 13.13
N VAL A 377 -0.54 23.05 11.82
CA VAL A 377 0.76 23.02 11.12
C VAL A 377 1.56 24.25 11.56
N THR A 378 2.66 24.05 12.30
CA THR A 378 3.29 25.16 13.05
C THR A 378 4.61 25.65 12.46
N ALA A 379 5.19 24.93 11.50
CA ALA A 379 6.40 25.37 10.83
C ALA A 379 6.39 24.96 9.36
N MET A 380 6.73 25.92 8.51
CA MET A 380 7.03 25.67 7.10
C MET A 380 8.53 25.91 6.91
N PRO A 381 9.37 24.87 6.76
CA PRO A 381 10.66 25.04 6.13
C PRO A 381 10.35 25.47 4.69
N ASN A 382 10.65 26.73 4.41
CA ASN A 382 10.79 27.15 3.03
C ASN A 382 11.97 26.38 2.47
N THR A 383 11.69 25.54 1.47
CA THR A 383 12.63 24.81 0.61
C THR A 383 13.34 23.61 1.24
N ALA A 384 12.61 22.52 1.49
CA ALA A 384 13.15 21.23 1.08
C ALA A 384 12.93 21.17 -0.44
N ALA A 385 13.89 21.64 -1.23
CA ALA A 385 13.78 21.55 -2.68
C ALA A 385 13.72 20.06 -3.05
N GLY A 386 12.74 19.65 -3.83
CA GLY A 386 12.53 18.26 -4.20
C GLY A 386 11.05 18.02 -4.34
N SER A 387 10.62 17.64 -5.54
CA SER A 387 9.22 17.33 -5.81
C SER A 387 9.00 15.82 -5.86
N ASP A 388 7.78 15.41 -5.57
CA ASP A 388 7.27 14.06 -5.78
C ASP A 388 8.09 12.97 -5.04
N PHE A 389 8.43 13.23 -3.77
CA PHE A 389 8.92 12.14 -2.92
C PHE A 389 7.86 11.04 -2.84
N GLY A 390 8.29 9.77 -2.84
CA GLY A 390 7.45 8.66 -2.40
C GLY A 390 7.55 8.50 -0.89
N THR A 391 8.73 8.74 -0.33
CA THR A 391 9.00 8.60 1.10
C THR A 391 10.10 9.56 1.54
N ILE A 392 10.05 9.94 2.82
CA ILE A 392 11.15 10.62 3.49
C ILE A 392 11.51 9.86 4.77
N THR A 393 12.75 9.99 5.20
CA THR A 393 13.23 9.41 6.46
C THR A 393 14.29 10.32 7.06
N PHE A 394 14.29 10.45 8.39
CA PHE A 394 15.24 11.29 9.10
C PHE A 394 16.34 10.44 9.74
N MET A 395 17.57 10.95 9.69
CA MET A 395 18.75 10.33 10.29
C MET A 395 19.50 11.37 11.13
N PRO A 396 20.01 11.02 12.32
CA PRO A 396 20.90 11.90 13.05
C PRO A 396 22.18 12.19 12.25
N THR A 397 22.54 13.47 12.09
CA THR A 397 23.70 13.94 11.33
C THR A 397 25.02 13.36 11.86
N GLU A 398 25.12 13.13 13.17
CA GLU A 398 26.30 12.49 13.78
C GLU A 398 26.49 11.01 13.38
N LEU A 399 25.44 10.38 12.84
CA LEU A 399 25.44 9.01 12.34
C LEU A 399 25.51 8.95 10.80
N VAL A 400 25.66 10.11 10.12
CA VAL A 400 25.81 10.21 8.65
C VAL A 400 27.27 9.85 8.26
N PRO A 401 27.50 9.24 7.08
CA PRO A 401 28.59 8.28 6.82
C PRO A 401 30.05 8.75 6.90
N GLU A 402 30.35 10.01 7.18
CA GLU A 402 31.75 10.37 7.46
C GLU A 402 32.26 9.71 8.76
N ILE A 403 31.37 9.11 9.58
CA ILE A 403 31.67 8.77 10.98
C ILE A 403 31.51 7.27 11.37
N LEU A 404 30.78 6.41 10.65
CA LEU A 404 30.55 5.01 11.10
C LEU A 404 30.78 3.91 10.04
N ALA A 405 31.20 2.72 10.52
CA ALA A 405 31.53 1.57 9.69
C ALA A 405 30.28 0.95 9.04
N LYS A 406 30.32 0.79 7.70
CA LYS A 406 29.47 -0.14 6.96
C LYS A 406 29.67 -1.52 7.57
N LEU A 407 28.64 -2.20 8.06
CA LEU A 407 28.52 -3.67 8.03
C LEU A 407 27.23 -4.13 8.72
N TYR A 408 26.32 -4.69 7.91
CA TYR A 408 25.66 -5.94 8.24
C TYR A 408 26.37 -7.01 7.39
N ASP A 409 27.41 -7.65 7.93
CA ASP A 409 27.71 -9.06 7.63
C ASP A 409 27.57 -9.85 8.92
#